data_AF-A0A8J5R0C0-F1
#
_entry.id   AF-A0A8J5R0C0-F1
#
_cell.length_a   1.000
_cell.length_b   1.000
_cell.length_c   1.000
_cell.angle_alpha   90.00
_cell.angle_beta   90.00
_cell.angle_gamma   90.00
#
_symmetry.space_group_name_H-M   'P 1'
#
loop_
_entity.id
_entity.type
_entity.pdbx_description
1 polymer ?
#
loop_
_entity_poly.entity_id
_entity_poly.type
_entity_poly.pdbx_seq_one_letter_code
_entity_poly.pdbx_strand_id
1 'polypeptide(L)'
;MAVILIPTINTVYSSLNMAIFQTLAFLAFASHLRTMFTDPGAVPKGNATKEMLQQMGFRNGQVIFKCPRCCSIKPDRAHHCSVCQRCIRKMDHHCPWVNNCVGENNQKYFVLFTFYIAGISLQSLFLCIQQFTMCVRQEWRDCTTFSPPATVVLLLFLTFEALLFAIFTVVMLGTQLQAIWNDETGIEQLKKEEARWVRNSRWKSLQAVFGRFSIAWFSPFTSPPNAKTKLDSYLYSV
;
A
#
# COMPACT_ATOMS: atom_id res chain seq x y z
N MET A 1 1.18 -24.06 -19.37
CA MET A 1 1.15 -22.59 -19.15
C MET A 1 2.38 -21.95 -19.80
N ALA A 2 2.48 -22.02 -21.13
CA ALA A 2 3.68 -21.58 -21.88
C ALA A 2 3.30 -20.67 -23.06
N VAL A 3 2.21 -19.90 -22.94
CA VAL A 3 1.46 -19.49 -24.15
C VAL A 3 1.42 -17.99 -24.44
N ILE A 4 1.98 -17.12 -23.59
CA ILE A 4 1.99 -15.67 -23.90
C ILE A 4 3.31 -14.95 -23.55
N LEU A 5 4.14 -15.50 -22.65
CA LEU A 5 5.41 -14.87 -22.23
C LEU A 5 6.67 -15.49 -22.85
N ILE A 6 6.53 -16.43 -23.78
CA ILE A 6 7.66 -17.11 -24.43
C ILE A 6 7.51 -16.98 -25.94
N PRO A 7 7.76 -15.80 -26.53
CA PRO A 7 8.24 -15.79 -27.90
C PRO A 7 9.68 -16.31 -27.89
N THR A 8 9.97 -17.12 -28.89
CA THR A 8 11.16 -17.93 -29.18
C THR A 8 12.50 -17.18 -29.32
N ILE A 9 12.68 -16.02 -28.69
CA ILE A 9 13.85 -15.15 -28.91
C ILE A 9 15.09 -15.65 -28.15
N ASN A 10 14.96 -16.04 -26.87
CA ASN A 10 16.05 -16.61 -26.07
C ASN A 10 15.52 -17.25 -24.77
N THR A 11 15.92 -18.50 -24.46
CA THR A 11 15.52 -19.21 -23.22
C THR A 11 15.92 -18.45 -21.96
N VAL A 12 17.11 -17.83 -21.95
CA VAL A 12 17.59 -17.01 -20.83
C VAL A 12 16.69 -15.79 -20.64
N TYR A 13 16.38 -15.07 -21.72
CA TYR A 13 15.51 -13.90 -21.68
C TYR A 13 14.12 -14.22 -21.14
N SER A 14 13.52 -15.32 -21.61
CA SER A 14 12.20 -15.77 -21.17
C SER A 14 12.21 -16.20 -19.70
N SER A 15 13.25 -16.93 -19.29
CA SER A 15 13.44 -17.37 -17.90
C SER A 15 13.64 -16.20 -16.94
N LEU A 16 14.39 -15.18 -17.35
CA LEU A 16 14.59 -13.96 -16.57
C LEU A 16 13.28 -13.19 -16.38
N ASN A 17 12.52 -12.96 -17.46
CA ASN A 17 11.23 -12.26 -17.35
C ASN A 17 10.23 -13.02 -16.49
N MET A 18 10.18 -14.35 -16.63
CA MET A 18 9.37 -15.21 -15.76
C MET A 18 9.81 -15.08 -14.30
N ALA A 19 11.11 -15.16 -14.01
CA ALA A 19 11.63 -15.02 -12.65
C ALA A 19 11.29 -13.65 -12.04
N ILE A 20 11.43 -12.57 -12.81
CA ILE A 20 11.05 -11.21 -12.38
C ILE A 20 9.56 -11.15 -12.08
N PHE A 21 8.71 -11.61 -13.00
CA PHE A 21 7.26 -11.57 -12.83
C PHE A 21 6.81 -12.35 -11.59
N GLN A 22 7.33 -13.57 -11.42
CA GLN A 22 6.99 -14.42 -10.27
C GLN A 22 7.50 -13.84 -8.95
N THR A 23 8.68 -13.23 -8.94
CA THR A 23 9.21 -12.55 -7.75
C THR A 23 8.34 -11.37 -7.36
N LEU A 24 7.98 -10.52 -8.33
CA LEU A 24 7.08 -9.39 -8.09
C LEU A 24 5.70 -9.86 -7.63
N ALA A 25 5.14 -10.89 -8.26
CA ALA A 25 3.83 -11.46 -7.89
C ALA A 25 3.84 -12.01 -6.45
N PHE A 26 4.88 -12.75 -6.08
CA PHE A 26 5.05 -13.26 -4.72
C PHE A 26 5.14 -12.12 -3.70
N LEU A 27 5.95 -11.09 -3.97
CA LEU A 27 6.11 -9.94 -3.09
C LEU A 27 4.85 -9.07 -3.01
N ALA A 28 4.12 -8.92 -4.12
CA ALA A 28 2.82 -8.24 -4.17
C ALA A 28 1.79 -8.97 -3.29
N PHE A 29 1.69 -10.29 -3.44
CA PHE A 29 0.79 -11.12 -2.66
C PHE A 29 1.14 -11.09 -1.17
N ALA A 30 2.42 -11.25 -0.82
CA ALA A 30 2.86 -11.14 0.57
C ALA A 30 2.54 -9.76 1.16
N SER A 31 2.82 -8.68 0.42
CA SER A 31 2.48 -7.31 0.83
C SER A 31 0.97 -7.10 1.00
N HIS A 32 0.16 -7.67 0.12
CA HIS A 32 -1.31 -7.63 0.20
C HIS A 32 -1.81 -8.32 1.47
N LEU A 33 -1.36 -9.56 1.72
CA LEU A 33 -1.73 -10.31 2.94
C LEU A 33 -1.31 -9.56 4.21
N ARG A 34 -0.09 -8.99 4.23
CA ARG A 34 0.37 -8.17 5.37
C ARG A 34 -0.48 -6.93 5.55
N THR A 35 -0.91 -6.27 4.49
CA THR A 35 -1.80 -5.10 4.57
C THR A 35 -3.18 -5.48 5.12
N MET A 36 -3.74 -6.59 4.62
CA MET A 36 -5.06 -7.08 4.99
C MET A 36 -5.13 -7.53 6.46
N PHE A 37 -4.12 -8.27 6.93
CA PHE A 37 -4.17 -8.92 8.24
C PHE A 37 -3.43 -8.20 9.36
N THR A 38 -2.67 -7.13 9.07
CA THR A 38 -2.04 -6.32 10.13
C THR A 38 -3.05 -5.35 10.73
N ASP A 39 -3.13 -5.26 12.06
CA ASP A 39 -3.92 -4.21 12.73
C ASP A 39 -3.39 -2.83 12.27
N PRO A 40 -4.23 -1.97 11.68
CA PRO A 40 -3.78 -0.73 11.05
C PRO A 40 -3.37 0.36 12.06
N GLY A 41 -3.33 0.05 13.35
CA GLY A 41 -2.98 0.98 14.42
C GLY A 41 -4.21 1.45 15.17
N ALA A 42 -5.12 0.55 15.47
CA ALA A 42 -6.47 0.94 15.78
C ALA A 42 -6.76 0.99 17.29
N VAL A 43 -7.48 2.04 17.69
CA VAL A 43 -7.60 2.52 19.06
C VAL A 43 -8.60 1.66 19.86
N PRO A 44 -8.26 1.29 21.10
CA PRO A 44 -9.16 0.58 22.01
C PRO A 44 -10.45 1.37 22.30
N LYS A 45 -11.58 0.66 22.35
CA LYS A 45 -12.88 1.24 22.72
C LYS A 45 -13.00 1.41 24.23
N GLY A 46 -13.87 2.33 24.65
CA GLY A 46 -14.20 2.51 26.07
C GLY A 46 -13.08 3.07 26.94
N ASN A 47 -11.96 3.51 26.35
CA ASN A 47 -10.79 3.98 27.10
C ASN A 47 -10.92 5.41 27.66
N ALA A 48 -12.10 6.04 27.54
CA ALA A 48 -12.36 7.40 27.99
C ALA A 48 -12.81 7.50 29.47
N THR A 49 -12.21 6.70 30.35
CA THR A 49 -12.44 6.72 31.81
C THR A 49 -11.57 7.75 32.52
N LYS A 50 -11.96 8.23 33.71
CA LYS A 50 -11.15 9.19 34.49
C LYS A 50 -9.79 8.62 34.88
N GLU A 51 -9.76 7.32 35.19
CA GLU A 51 -8.57 6.58 35.58
C GLU A 51 -7.57 6.52 34.42
N MET A 52 -8.03 6.19 33.21
CA MET A 52 -7.17 6.19 32.01
C MET A 52 -6.70 7.59 31.63
N LEU A 53 -7.53 8.62 31.83
CA LEU A 53 -7.11 10.01 31.61
C LEU A 53 -5.94 10.39 32.53
N GLN A 54 -6.01 9.99 33.80
CA GLN A 54 -4.94 10.23 34.77
C GLN A 54 -3.70 9.39 34.47
N GLN A 55 -3.86 8.12 34.08
CA GLN A 55 -2.74 7.24 33.67
C GLN A 55 -2.02 7.75 32.42
N MET A 56 -2.75 8.36 31.48
CA MET A 56 -2.18 9.01 30.29
C MET A 56 -1.55 10.38 30.60
N GLY A 57 -1.53 10.83 31.86
CA GLY A 57 -0.89 12.08 32.24
C GLY A 57 -1.63 13.35 31.82
N PHE A 58 -2.91 13.25 31.42
CA PHE A 58 -3.72 14.42 31.10
C PHE A 58 -3.95 15.27 32.35
N ARG A 59 -3.75 16.59 32.23
CA ARG A 59 -3.98 17.53 33.34
C ARG A 59 -5.46 17.86 33.46
N ASN A 60 -5.90 18.13 34.69
CA ASN A 60 -7.25 18.65 34.93
C ASN A 60 -7.46 19.97 34.15
N GLY A 61 -8.51 20.03 33.34
CA GLY A 61 -8.83 21.18 32.48
C GLY A 61 -8.22 21.13 31.08
N GLN A 62 -7.41 20.12 30.74
CA GLN A 62 -6.92 19.94 29.38
C GLN A 62 -8.06 19.51 28.43
N VAL A 63 -8.12 20.11 27.25
CA VAL A 63 -9.11 19.75 26.22
C VAL A 63 -8.70 18.42 25.57
N ILE A 64 -9.61 17.45 25.59
CA ILE A 64 -9.36 16.09 25.09
C ILE A 64 -10.43 15.75 24.06
N PHE A 65 -9.99 15.35 22.87
CA PHE A 65 -10.89 14.88 21.83
C PHE A 65 -11.31 13.44 22.12
N LYS A 66 -12.62 13.18 22.06
CA LYS A 66 -13.20 11.85 22.24
C LYS A 66 -13.95 11.45 20.99
N CYS A 67 -13.93 10.16 20.68
CA CYS A 67 -14.82 9.59 19.69
C CYS A 67 -16.13 9.14 20.38
N PRO A 68 -17.28 9.75 20.07
CA PRO A 68 -18.55 9.39 20.71
C PRO A 68 -18.99 7.96 20.34
N ARG A 69 -18.66 7.48 19.14
CA ARG A 69 -19.01 6.12 18.67
C ARG A 69 -18.18 5.02 19.32
N CYS A 70 -16.91 5.30 19.63
CA CYS A 70 -16.00 4.33 20.24
C CYS A 70 -15.96 4.46 21.78
N CYS A 71 -16.55 5.51 22.33
CA CYS A 71 -16.36 5.94 23.72
C CYS A 71 -14.87 5.96 24.12
N SER A 72 -14.02 6.42 23.20
CA SER A 72 -12.57 6.37 23.35
C SER A 72 -11.96 7.77 23.26
N ILE A 73 -10.88 8.01 24.01
CA ILE A 73 -9.95 9.12 23.77
C ILE A 73 -9.45 8.95 22.34
N LYS A 74 -9.51 10.03 21.57
CA LYS A 74 -9.08 10.08 20.18
C LYS A 74 -7.65 10.62 20.16
N PRO A 75 -6.63 9.77 19.93
CA PRO A 75 -5.26 10.24 19.78
C PRO A 75 -5.16 11.25 18.65
N ASP A 76 -4.10 12.06 18.68
CA ASP A 76 -3.87 13.01 17.59
C ASP A 76 -3.75 12.28 16.24
N ARG A 77 -4.28 12.91 15.19
CA ARG A 77 -4.33 12.34 13.82
C ARG A 77 -5.08 11.01 13.67
N ALA A 78 -5.77 10.54 14.70
CA ALA A 78 -6.63 9.37 14.57
C ALA A 78 -7.97 9.75 13.91
N HIS A 79 -8.60 8.86 13.16
CA HIS A 79 -9.96 9.09 12.63
C HIS A 79 -10.84 7.86 12.82
N HIS A 80 -12.14 8.06 12.99
CA HIS A 80 -13.11 6.96 13.11
C HIS A 80 -13.49 6.45 11.73
N CYS A 81 -13.23 5.17 11.46
CA CYS A 81 -13.72 4.49 10.28
C CYS A 81 -15.09 3.86 10.57
N SER A 82 -16.13 4.25 9.84
CA SER A 82 -17.46 3.66 9.94
C SER A 82 -17.53 2.23 9.41
N VAL A 83 -16.63 1.81 8.52
CA VAL A 83 -16.60 0.43 8.03
C VAL A 83 -15.95 -0.49 9.08
N CYS A 84 -14.78 -0.12 9.58
CA CYS A 84 -14.09 -0.90 10.62
C CYS A 84 -14.68 -0.70 12.04
N GLN A 85 -15.62 0.24 12.22
CA GLN A 85 -16.28 0.54 13.49
C GLN A 85 -15.30 0.81 14.65
N ARG A 86 -14.15 1.44 14.36
CA ARG A 86 -13.11 1.81 15.33
C ARG A 86 -12.31 3.02 14.85
N CYS A 87 -11.64 3.69 15.79
CA CYS A 87 -10.68 4.73 15.44
C CYS A 87 -9.35 4.12 15.01
N ILE A 88 -8.73 4.67 13.97
CA ILE A 88 -7.43 4.23 13.43
C ILE A 88 -6.44 5.38 13.59
N ARG A 89 -5.24 5.11 14.12
CA ARG A 89 -4.15 6.11 14.25
C ARG A 89 -3.53 6.41 12.89
N LYS A 90 -3.21 7.69 12.65
CA LYS A 90 -2.78 8.23 11.34
C LYS A 90 -3.58 7.59 10.19
N MET A 91 -4.90 7.61 10.32
CA MET A 91 -5.79 6.96 9.35
C MET A 91 -5.62 7.63 7.99
N ASP A 92 -5.29 6.85 6.97
CA ASP A 92 -5.24 7.35 5.60
C ASP A 92 -6.61 7.14 4.92
N HIS A 93 -7.03 5.89 4.79
CA HIS A 93 -8.34 5.55 4.24
C HIS A 93 -8.79 4.14 4.66
N HIS A 94 -10.05 3.82 4.37
CA HIS A 94 -10.50 2.42 4.34
C HIS A 94 -10.38 1.91 2.91
N CYS A 95 -9.65 0.81 2.70
CA CYS A 95 -9.41 0.26 1.38
C CYS A 95 -10.21 -1.05 1.21
N PRO A 96 -11.26 -1.05 0.37
CA PRO A 96 -12.05 -2.27 0.13
C PRO A 96 -11.22 -3.42 -0.45
N TRP A 97 -10.19 -3.11 -1.25
CA TRP A 97 -9.35 -4.08 -1.96
C TRP A 97 -8.42 -4.89 -1.05
N VAL A 98 -8.16 -4.39 0.16
CA VAL A 98 -7.41 -5.11 1.20
C VAL A 98 -8.29 -5.44 2.40
N ASN A 99 -9.60 -5.18 2.29
CA ASN A 99 -10.60 -5.38 3.34
C ASN A 99 -10.15 -4.89 4.74
N ASN A 100 -9.44 -3.76 4.78
CA ASN A 100 -8.87 -3.21 6.00
C ASN A 100 -8.66 -1.70 5.85
N CYS A 101 -8.49 -1.00 6.96
CA CYS A 101 -7.98 0.36 6.93
C CYS A 101 -6.49 0.38 6.60
N VAL A 102 -6.04 1.43 5.92
CA VAL A 102 -4.63 1.79 5.80
C VAL A 102 -4.36 2.88 6.84
N GLY A 103 -3.43 2.59 7.75
CA GLY A 103 -3.05 3.47 8.85
C GLY A 103 -1.60 3.27 9.26
N GLU A 104 -1.22 3.85 10.39
CA GLU A 104 0.18 3.91 10.84
C GLU A 104 0.93 2.57 10.80
N ASN A 105 0.28 1.48 11.22
CA ASN A 105 0.95 0.19 11.42
C ASN A 105 1.02 -0.69 10.16
N ASN A 106 0.27 -0.37 9.10
CA ASN A 106 0.26 -1.17 7.87
C ASN A 106 0.50 -0.37 6.58
N GLN A 107 0.71 0.96 6.68
CA GLN A 107 1.01 1.82 5.54
C GLN A 107 2.22 1.34 4.72
N LYS A 108 3.28 0.84 5.38
CA LYS A 108 4.44 0.25 4.69
C LYS A 108 4.03 -0.87 3.73
N TYR A 109 3.19 -1.80 4.19
CA TYR A 109 2.75 -2.94 3.40
C TYR A 109 1.86 -2.51 2.24
N PHE A 110 1.01 -1.51 2.46
CA PHE A 110 0.17 -0.97 1.39
C PHE A 110 1.01 -0.31 0.29
N VAL A 111 2.02 0.48 0.67
CA VAL A 111 2.95 1.07 -0.31
C VAL A 111 3.69 -0.01 -1.08
N LEU A 112 4.21 -1.05 -0.41
CA LEU A 112 4.86 -2.17 -1.09
C LEU A 112 3.92 -2.94 -2.02
N PHE A 113 2.68 -3.17 -1.60
CA PHE A 113 1.66 -3.80 -2.43
C PHE A 113 1.42 -3.02 -3.72
N THR A 114 1.18 -1.71 -3.63
CA THR A 114 0.99 -0.85 -4.81
C THR A 114 2.25 -0.78 -5.69
N PHE A 115 3.44 -0.72 -5.08
CA PHE A 115 4.72 -0.73 -5.80
C PHE A 115 4.93 -2.00 -6.63
N TYR A 116 4.70 -3.18 -6.06
CA TYR A 116 4.89 -4.43 -6.79
C TYR A 116 3.83 -4.65 -7.86
N ILE A 117 2.56 -4.29 -7.62
CA ILE A 117 1.52 -4.36 -8.67
C ILE A 117 1.82 -3.39 -9.81
N ALA A 118 2.30 -2.18 -9.51
CA ALA A 118 2.76 -1.24 -10.55
C ALA A 118 3.90 -1.85 -11.38
N GLY A 119 4.88 -2.48 -10.72
CA GLY A 119 5.97 -3.20 -11.39
C GLY A 119 5.48 -4.32 -12.31
N ILE A 120 4.58 -5.18 -11.83
CA ILE A 120 3.97 -6.26 -12.63
C ILE A 120 3.22 -5.70 -13.83
N SER A 121 2.45 -4.64 -13.64
CA SER A 121 1.64 -4.02 -14.68
C SER A 121 2.52 -3.39 -15.77
N LEU A 122 3.58 -2.66 -15.38
CA LEU A 122 4.55 -2.08 -16.31
C LEU A 122 5.34 -3.16 -17.05
N GLN A 123 5.76 -4.23 -16.37
CA GLN A 123 6.43 -5.36 -17.01
C GLN A 123 5.51 -6.05 -18.03
N SER A 124 4.24 -6.25 -17.67
CA SER A 124 3.25 -6.88 -18.55
C SER A 124 2.98 -6.03 -19.79
N LEU A 125 2.87 -4.70 -19.64
CA LEU A 125 2.75 -3.76 -20.77
C LEU A 125 3.97 -3.84 -21.69
N PHE A 126 5.17 -3.83 -21.11
CA PHE A 126 6.41 -3.93 -21.89
C PHE A 126 6.45 -5.23 -22.71
N LEU A 127 6.11 -6.37 -22.09
CA LEU A 127 6.08 -7.67 -22.77
C LEU A 127 4.98 -7.75 -23.83
N CYS A 128 3.81 -7.16 -23.59
CA CYS A 128 2.74 -7.07 -24.60
C CYS A 128 3.17 -6.23 -25.80
N ILE A 129 3.83 -5.09 -25.59
CA ILE A 129 4.37 -4.24 -26.67
C ILE A 129 5.43 -5.02 -27.45
N GLN A 130 6.34 -5.73 -26.78
CA GLN A 130 7.33 -6.54 -27.47
C GLN A 130 6.69 -7.66 -28.30
N GLN A 131 5.73 -8.39 -27.75
CA GLN A 131 4.99 -9.42 -28.48
C GLN A 131 4.27 -8.85 -29.70
N PHE A 132 3.60 -7.70 -29.53
CA PHE A 132 2.93 -7.01 -30.64
C PHE A 132 3.92 -6.60 -31.74
N THR A 133 5.03 -5.95 -31.37
CA THR A 133 6.06 -5.55 -32.35
C THR A 133 6.69 -6.73 -33.07
N MET A 134 6.84 -7.87 -32.40
CA MET A 134 7.31 -9.11 -33.03
C MET A 134 6.28 -9.65 -34.05
N CYS A 135 5.01 -9.77 -33.65
CA CYS A 135 3.93 -10.24 -34.54
C CYS A 135 3.67 -9.30 -35.73
N VAL A 136 3.97 -8.00 -35.61
CA VAL A 136 3.90 -7.04 -36.73
C VAL A 136 5.08 -7.17 -37.68
N ARG A 137 6.28 -7.50 -37.17
CA ARG A 137 7.49 -7.66 -37.99
C ARG A 137 7.56 -9.00 -38.70
N GLN A 138 6.90 -10.03 -38.16
CA GLN A 138 6.80 -11.38 -38.72
C GLN A 138 5.38 -11.63 -39.25
N GLU A 139 5.13 -12.80 -39.83
CA GLU A 139 3.76 -13.20 -40.11
C GLU A 139 3.03 -13.56 -38.81
N TRP A 140 1.84 -13.00 -38.62
CA TRP A 140 1.01 -13.26 -37.43
C TRP A 140 0.71 -14.75 -37.19
N ARG A 141 0.75 -15.57 -38.24
CA ARG A 141 0.54 -17.03 -38.16
C ARG A 141 1.68 -17.76 -37.47
N ASP A 142 2.89 -17.23 -37.56
CA ASP A 142 4.11 -17.85 -37.04
C ASP A 142 4.56 -17.26 -35.70
N CYS A 143 3.92 -16.16 -35.27
CA CYS A 143 4.36 -15.43 -34.08
C CYS A 143 3.92 -16.06 -32.74
N THR A 144 2.86 -16.88 -32.73
CA THR A 144 2.33 -17.56 -31.54
C THR A 144 1.76 -18.93 -31.88
N THR A 145 1.60 -19.79 -30.88
CA THR A 145 0.86 -21.06 -31.02
C THR A 145 -0.65 -20.88 -31.18
N PHE A 146 -1.18 -19.71 -30.87
CA PHE A 146 -2.59 -19.37 -31.06
C PHE A 146 -2.84 -18.83 -32.47
N SER A 147 -4.10 -18.96 -32.93
CA SER A 147 -4.54 -18.32 -34.18
C SER A 147 -4.41 -16.79 -34.10
N PRO A 148 -4.10 -16.09 -35.21
CA PRO A 148 -3.96 -14.63 -35.21
C PRO A 148 -5.11 -13.86 -34.53
N PRO A 149 -6.40 -14.19 -34.76
CA PRO A 149 -7.50 -13.50 -34.08
C PRO A 149 -7.46 -13.69 -32.56
N ALA A 150 -7.18 -14.91 -32.09
CA ALA A 150 -7.07 -15.21 -30.66
C ALA A 150 -5.90 -14.45 -30.01
N THR A 151 -4.75 -14.39 -30.69
CA THR A 151 -3.57 -13.64 -30.22
C THR A 151 -3.86 -12.15 -30.08
N VAL A 152 -4.51 -11.54 -31.08
CA VAL A 152 -4.92 -10.13 -31.03
C VAL A 152 -5.85 -9.89 -29.85
N VAL A 153 -6.88 -10.73 -29.68
CA VAL A 153 -7.82 -10.60 -28.56
C VAL A 153 -7.11 -10.70 -27.21
N LEU A 154 -6.24 -11.69 -27.02
CA LEU A 154 -5.47 -11.86 -25.78
C LEU A 154 -4.55 -10.67 -25.50
N LEU A 155 -3.84 -10.15 -26.52
CA LEU A 155 -2.98 -8.97 -26.38
C LEU A 155 -3.79 -7.73 -26.01
N LEU A 156 -4.97 -7.54 -26.59
CA LEU A 156 -5.85 -6.41 -26.25
C LEU A 156 -6.32 -6.50 -24.79
N PHE A 157 -6.80 -7.67 -24.36
CA PHE A 157 -7.22 -7.87 -22.97
C PHE A 157 -6.09 -7.64 -21.97
N LEU A 158 -4.91 -8.23 -22.21
CA LEU A 158 -3.76 -8.07 -21.32
C LEU A 158 -3.23 -6.64 -21.29
N THR A 159 -3.20 -5.96 -22.44
CA THR A 159 -2.78 -4.56 -22.50
C THR A 159 -3.76 -3.67 -21.76
N PHE A 160 -5.06 -3.90 -21.92
CA PHE A 160 -6.10 -3.15 -21.20
C PHE A 160 -6.01 -3.37 -19.68
N GLU A 161 -5.91 -4.63 -19.24
CA GLU A 161 -5.76 -4.97 -17.82
C GLU A 161 -4.50 -4.32 -17.23
N ALA A 162 -3.36 -4.51 -17.89
CA ALA A 162 -2.09 -3.98 -17.42
C ALA A 162 -2.07 -2.44 -17.40
N LEU A 163 -2.72 -1.78 -18.37
CA LEU A 163 -2.83 -0.32 -18.37
C LEU A 163 -3.73 0.19 -17.23
N LEU A 164 -4.88 -0.44 -17.02
CA LEU A 164 -5.81 -0.10 -15.95
C LEU A 164 -5.14 -0.20 -14.58
N PHE A 165 -4.49 -1.34 -14.31
CA PHE A 165 -3.79 -1.54 -13.03
C PHE A 165 -2.54 -0.66 -12.92
N ALA A 166 -1.78 -0.42 -14.00
CA ALA A 166 -0.63 0.48 -13.98
C ALA A 166 -1.05 1.90 -13.59
N ILE A 167 -2.05 2.47 -14.25
CA ILE A 167 -2.52 3.83 -13.94
C ILE A 167 -2.99 3.92 -12.49
N PHE A 168 -3.86 3.00 -12.06
CA PHE A 168 -4.40 3.00 -10.71
C PHE A 168 -3.30 2.89 -9.65
N THR A 169 -2.38 1.95 -9.81
CA THR A 169 -1.35 1.68 -8.80
C THR A 169 -0.20 2.67 -8.81
N VAL A 170 0.17 3.23 -9.96
CA VAL A 170 1.17 4.32 -10.03
C VAL A 170 0.64 5.58 -9.38
N VAL A 171 -0.63 5.94 -9.63
CA VAL A 171 -1.26 7.10 -8.96
C VAL A 171 -1.34 6.87 -7.47
N MET A 172 -1.83 5.71 -7.02
CA MET A 172 -1.93 5.38 -5.60
C MET A 172 -0.56 5.33 -4.90
N LEU A 173 0.45 4.78 -5.55
CA LEU A 173 1.82 4.78 -5.04
C LEU A 173 2.34 6.21 -4.90
N GLY A 174 2.14 7.05 -5.93
CA GLY A 174 2.56 8.44 -5.94
C GLY A 174 1.91 9.25 -4.82
N THR A 175 0.59 9.12 -4.64
CA THR A 175 -0.13 9.81 -3.57
C THR A 175 0.33 9.34 -2.19
N GLN A 176 0.57 8.05 -1.99
CA GLN A 176 1.06 7.56 -0.70
C GLN A 176 2.48 8.01 -0.40
N LEU A 177 3.39 7.97 -1.38
CA LEU A 177 4.74 8.49 -1.21
C LEU A 177 4.74 10.00 -0.94
N GLN A 178 3.88 10.77 -1.62
CA GLN A 178 3.72 12.19 -1.37
C GLN A 178 3.17 12.49 0.03
N ALA A 179 2.16 11.74 0.48
CA ALA A 179 1.58 11.85 1.81
C ALA A 179 2.65 11.60 2.89
N ILE A 180 3.44 10.53 2.73
CA ILE A 180 4.57 10.22 3.62
C ILE A 180 5.61 11.34 3.57
N TRP A 181 6.00 11.80 2.37
CA TRP A 181 7.01 12.84 2.18
C TRP A 181 6.65 14.16 2.87
N ASN A 182 5.36 14.50 2.91
CA ASN A 182 4.84 15.73 3.54
C ASN A 182 4.41 15.54 5.01
N ASP A 183 4.52 14.31 5.55
CA ASP A 183 4.01 13.89 6.87
C ASP A 183 2.52 14.22 7.08
N GLU A 184 1.72 13.98 6.04
CA GLU A 184 0.27 14.18 6.02
C GLU A 184 -0.44 12.86 5.68
N THR A 185 -1.66 12.66 6.18
CA THR A 185 -2.55 11.57 5.75
C THR A 185 -3.51 12.06 4.66
N GLY A 186 -4.10 11.15 3.89
CA GLY A 186 -5.13 11.49 2.90
C GLY A 186 -6.32 12.24 3.50
N ILE A 187 -6.72 11.94 4.74
CA ILE A 187 -7.79 12.66 5.44
C ILE A 187 -7.38 14.10 5.76
N GLU A 188 -6.17 14.29 6.28
CA GLU A 188 -5.63 15.61 6.62
C GLU A 188 -5.55 16.50 5.37
N GLN A 189 -5.09 15.94 4.25
CA GLN A 189 -5.01 16.63 2.97
C GLN A 189 -6.40 17.04 2.45
N LEU A 190 -7.38 16.12 2.45
CA LEU A 190 -8.73 16.38 1.95
C LEU A 190 -9.49 17.41 2.79
N LYS A 191 -9.28 17.38 4.11
CA LYS A 191 -9.89 18.34 5.04
C LYS A 191 -9.15 19.65 5.15
N LYS A 192 -7.97 19.76 4.55
CA LYS A 192 -7.05 20.90 4.71
C LYS A 192 -6.81 21.19 6.20
N GLU A 193 -6.60 20.14 6.99
CA GLU A 193 -6.34 20.30 8.43
C GLU A 193 -5.01 21.03 8.62
N GLU A 194 -5.03 22.15 9.34
CA GLU A 194 -3.79 22.84 9.73
C GLU A 194 -3.00 21.96 10.68
N ALA A 195 -1.72 21.75 10.38
CA ALA A 195 -0.85 20.90 11.17
C ALA A 195 -0.69 21.48 12.58
N ARG A 196 -1.26 20.78 13.57
CA ARG A 196 -1.10 21.09 15.00
C ARG A 196 0.14 20.41 15.62
N TRP A 197 0.80 19.57 14.83
CA TRP A 197 2.00 18.81 15.21
C TRP A 197 3.24 19.37 14.50
N VAL A 198 4.41 19.06 15.06
CA VAL A 198 5.69 19.33 14.40
C VAL A 198 5.87 18.32 13.28
N ARG A 199 5.92 18.81 12.04
CA ARG A 199 6.16 17.96 10.87
C ARG A 199 7.56 17.38 10.91
N ASN A 200 7.68 16.10 10.62
CA ASN A 200 8.97 15.48 10.39
C ASN A 200 9.63 16.05 9.14
N SER A 201 10.97 16.04 9.10
CA SER A 201 11.66 16.25 7.83
C SER A 201 11.32 15.12 6.87
N ARG A 202 11.28 15.41 5.56
CA ARG A 202 10.92 14.47 4.49
C ARG A 202 11.59 13.09 4.64
N TRP A 203 12.88 13.07 4.97
CA TRP A 203 13.62 11.84 5.19
C TRP A 203 13.20 11.10 6.47
N LYS A 204 12.99 11.83 7.58
CA LYS A 204 12.48 11.24 8.82
C LYS A 204 11.08 10.66 8.64
N SER A 205 10.23 11.27 7.81
CA SER A 205 8.90 10.75 7.51
C SER A 205 8.96 9.41 6.77
N LEU A 206 9.84 9.28 5.76
CA LEU A 206 10.10 8.00 5.10
C LEU A 206 10.65 6.97 6.10
N GLN A 207 11.61 7.36 6.95
CA GLN A 207 12.15 6.47 7.98
C GLN A 207 11.12 6.05 9.01
N ALA A 208 10.10 6.87 9.30
CA ALA A 208 9.02 6.52 10.22
C ALA A 208 8.15 5.37 9.68
N VAL A 209 8.01 5.25 8.35
CA VAL A 209 7.24 4.19 7.69
C VAL A 209 8.10 2.97 7.38
N PHE A 210 9.27 3.18 6.76
CA PHE A 210 10.10 2.08 6.22
C PHE A 210 11.25 1.66 7.14
N GLY A 211 11.66 2.51 8.08
CA GLY A 211 12.82 2.30 8.95
C GLY A 211 14.11 2.90 8.43
N ARG A 212 15.24 2.50 9.01
CA ARG A 212 16.55 2.90 8.48
C ARG A 212 16.73 2.33 7.07
N PHE A 213 17.23 3.15 6.16
CA PHE A 213 17.40 2.78 4.75
C PHE A 213 18.25 1.52 4.62
N SER A 214 17.66 0.48 4.01
CA SER A 214 18.24 -0.84 3.80
C SER A 214 17.36 -1.64 2.84
N ILE A 215 17.79 -2.83 2.44
CA ILE A 215 16.97 -3.79 1.66
C ILE A 215 15.62 -4.10 2.33
N ALA A 216 15.53 -3.96 3.67
CA ALA A 216 14.28 -4.15 4.40
C ALA A 216 13.15 -3.18 4.00
N TRP A 217 13.48 -2.05 3.35
CA TRP A 217 12.48 -1.15 2.80
C TRP A 217 11.58 -1.86 1.78
N PHE A 218 12.17 -2.75 0.99
CA PHE A 218 11.52 -3.53 -0.07
C PHE A 218 11.17 -4.95 0.40
N SER A 219 10.94 -5.17 1.69
CA SER A 219 10.59 -6.50 2.19
C SER A 219 9.29 -6.45 2.99
N PRO A 220 8.23 -7.16 2.56
CA PRO A 220 6.99 -7.26 3.33
C PRO A 220 7.15 -8.11 4.60
N PHE A 221 8.27 -8.83 4.73
CA PHE A 221 8.56 -9.67 5.89
C PHE A 221 9.17 -8.89 7.06
N THR A 222 9.50 -7.62 6.85
CA THR A 222 10.07 -6.76 7.88
C THR A 222 9.00 -5.84 8.47
N SER A 223 8.87 -5.86 9.79
CA SER A 223 7.94 -5.02 10.53
C SER A 223 8.26 -3.53 10.35
N PRO A 224 7.24 -2.64 10.30
CA PRO A 224 7.49 -1.21 10.35
C PRO A 224 8.14 -0.85 11.70
N PRO A 225 8.96 0.22 11.76
CA PRO A 225 9.79 0.54 12.91
C PRO A 225 9.00 0.81 14.18
N ASN A 226 7.80 1.38 14.00
CA ASN A 226 6.91 1.81 15.06
C ASN A 226 5.70 0.88 15.19
N ALA A 227 5.84 -0.43 14.94
CA ALA A 227 4.89 -1.42 15.42
C ALA A 227 4.94 -1.44 16.97
N LYS A 228 4.47 -0.35 17.58
CA LYS A 228 4.43 -0.13 19.02
C LYS A 228 3.70 -1.29 19.66
N THR A 229 4.24 -1.79 20.76
CA THR A 229 3.53 -2.80 21.56
C THR A 229 2.18 -2.24 22.01
N LYS A 230 1.21 -3.10 22.31
CA LYS A 230 -0.10 -2.67 22.84
C LYS A 230 0.08 -1.64 23.97
N LEU A 231 1.10 -1.77 24.81
CA LEU A 231 1.37 -0.89 25.96
C LEU A 231 1.83 0.53 25.54
N ASP A 232 2.73 0.64 24.56
CA ASP A 232 3.23 1.93 24.05
C ASP A 232 2.16 2.74 23.31
N SER A 233 1.12 2.08 22.81
CA SER A 233 -0.02 2.73 22.16
C SER A 233 -0.92 3.52 23.14
N TYR A 234 -0.80 3.25 24.45
CA TYR A 234 -1.55 3.97 25.51
C TYR A 234 -0.78 5.14 26.13
N LEU A 235 0.56 5.15 26.07
CA LEU A 235 1.39 6.05 26.88
C LEU A 235 1.82 7.36 26.17
N TYR A 236 1.68 7.47 24.86
CA TYR A 236 2.24 8.59 24.08
C TYR A 236 1.19 9.49 23.40
N SER A 237 0.02 9.68 24.03
CA SER A 237 -0.87 10.80 23.71
C SER A 237 -0.60 12.06 24.54
N VAL A 238 0.63 12.21 25.05
CA VAL A 238 1.13 13.43 25.72
C VAL A 238 2.07 14.18 24.79
#